data_AF-A0A933T1D7-F1
#
_entry.id   AF-A0A933T1D7-F1
#
_cell.length_a   1.000
_cell.length_b   1.000
_cell.length_c   1.000
_cell.angle_alpha   90.00
_cell.angle_beta   90.00
_cell.angle_gamma   90.00
#
_symmetry.space_group_name_H-M   'P 1'
#
loop_
_entity.id
_entity.type
_entity.pdbx_description
1 polymer ?
#
loop_
_entity_poly.entity_id
_entity_poly.type
_entity_poly.pdbx_seq_one_letter_code
_entity_poly.pdbx_strand_id
1 'polypeptide(L)' 'MSVLIIKNIITEGPGTIEDFLRKEDIPFSILELGLGEIPPPLEGFDTLVVMGGPMG' A
#
# COMPACT_ATOMS: atom_id res chain seq x y z
N MET A 1 1.57 -0.60 -14.91
CA MET A 1 1.54 -1.40 -13.67
C MET A 1 1.88 -0.50 -12.50
N SER A 2 0.86 0.07 -11.87
CA SER A 2 0.96 0.89 -10.65
C SER A 2 0.27 0.18 -9.49
N VAL A 3 0.88 0.23 -8.31
CA VAL A 3 0.39 -0.47 -7.12
C VAL A 3 -0.06 0.52 -6.04
N LEU A 4 -1.26 0.33 -5.49
CA LEU A 4 -1.68 1.01 -4.27
C LEU A 4 -1.50 0.05 -3.09
N ILE A 5 -0.75 0.48 -2.07
CA ILE A 5 -0.55 -0.24 -0.83
C ILE A 5 -1.34 0.47 0.27
N ILE A 6 -2.28 -0.23 0.90
CA ILE A 6 -3.08 0.28 2.01
C ILE A 6 -2.54 -0.29 3.31
N LYS A 7 -2.09 0.58 4.22
CA LYS A 7 -1.67 0.23 5.57
C LYS A 7 -2.81 0.49 6.57
N ASN A 8 -3.20 -0.55 7.31
CA ASN A 8 -4.22 -0.40 8.36
C ASN A 8 -3.64 0.26 9.63
N ILE A 9 -2.35 0.09 9.89
CA ILE A 9 -1.65 0.69 11.03
C ILE A 9 -0.22 1.07 10.63
N ILE A 10 0.35 2.04 11.35
CA ILE A 10 1.67 2.61 11.04
C ILE A 10 2.77 1.55 11.15
N THR A 11 2.66 0.64 12.12
CA THR A 11 3.72 -0.35 12.46
C THR A 11 3.74 -1.58 11.55
N GLU A 12 2.75 -1.78 10.68
CA GLU A 12 2.76 -2.85 9.67
C GLU A 12 3.02 -2.26 8.28
N GLY A 13 4.30 -2.16 7.93
CA GLY A 13 4.75 -1.69 6.63
C GLY A 13 4.77 -2.79 5.55
N PRO A 14 4.93 -2.42 4.28
CA PRO A 14 4.95 -3.36 3.14
C PRO A 14 6.15 -4.32 3.11
N GLY A 15 7.23 -4.03 3.84
CA GLY A 15 8.40 -4.91 3.93
C GLY A 15 8.94 -5.33 2.56
N THR A 16 9.12 -6.63 2.36
CA THR A 16 9.67 -7.19 1.11
C THR A 16 8.83 -6.88 -0.13
N ILE A 17 7.55 -6.52 0.01
CA ILE A 17 6.73 -6.07 -1.12
C ILE A 17 7.27 -4.75 -1.65
N GLU A 18 7.58 -3.79 -0.77
CA GLU A 18 8.17 -2.51 -1.16
C GLU A 18 9.57 -2.71 -1.77
N ASP A 19 10.39 -3.57 -1.17
CA ASP A 19 11.73 -3.89 -1.70
C ASP A 19 11.65 -4.44 -3.13
N PHE A 20 10.71 -5.36 -3.39
CA PHE A 20 10.48 -5.93 -4.71
C PHE A 20 10.02 -4.86 -5.71
N LEU A 21 9.02 -4.04 -5.34
CA LEU A 21 8.49 -3.00 -6.22
C LEU A 21 9.56 -1.97 -6.59
N ARG A 22 10.40 -1.58 -5.63
CA ARG A 22 11.55 -0.69 -5.87
C ARG A 22 12.58 -1.33 -6.79
N LYS A 23 12.91 -2.61 -6.57
CA LYS A 23 13.90 -3.33 -7.38
C LYS A 23 13.49 -3.49 -8.84
N GLU A 24 12.20 -3.69 -9.10
CA GLU A 24 11.65 -3.90 -10.44
C GLU A 24 11.17 -2.59 -11.10
N ASP A 25 11.47 -1.43 -10.51
CA ASP A 25 11.03 -0.11 -10.98
C ASP A 25 9.50 -0.01 -11.20
N ILE A 26 8.72 -0.72 -10.37
CA ILE A 26 7.25 -0.71 -10.43
C ILE A 26 6.75 0.47 -9.61
N PRO A 27 6.02 1.44 -10.19
CA PRO A 27 5.49 2.58 -9.44
C PRO A 27 4.46 2.12 -8.40
N PHE A 28 4.56 2.67 -7.19
CA PHE A 28 3.60 2.40 -6.12
C PHE A 28 3.37 3.61 -5.21
N SER A 29 2.21 3.61 -4.56
CA SER A 29 1.83 4.58 -3.53
C SER A 29 1.45 3.85 -2.26
N ILE A 30 1.79 4.42 -1.10
CA ILE A 30 1.39 3.91 0.22
C ILE A 30 0.37 4.87 0.81
N LEU A 31 -0.75 4.32 1.30
CA LEU A 31 -1.83 5.02 1.99
C LEU A 31 -1.91 4.55 3.44
N GLU A 32 -1.89 5.47 4.40
CA GLU A 32 -2.03 5.21 5.84
C GLU A 32 -3.50 5.28 6.27
N LEU A 33 -4.28 4.24 5.98
CA LEU A 33 -5.71 4.19 6.32
C LEU A 33 -5.95 4.32 7.83
N GLY A 34 -5.05 3.77 8.66
CA GLY A 34 -5.11 3.88 10.12
C GLY A 34 -5.01 5.32 10.66
N LEU A 35 -4.52 6.26 9.84
CA LEU A 35 -4.44 7.68 10.17
C LEU A 35 -5.62 8.48 9.60
N GLY A 36 -6.57 7.82 8.93
CA GLY A 36 -7.72 8.46 8.30
C GLY A 36 -7.45 9.01 6.90
N GLU A 37 -6.36 8.59 6.24
CA GLU A 37 -6.14 8.95 4.84
C GLU A 37 -7.23 8.33 3.94
N ILE A 38 -7.64 9.10 2.94
CA ILE A 38 -8.69 8.67 1.99
C ILE A 38 -8.00 8.14 0.73
N PRO A 39 -8.33 6.92 0.27
CA PRO A 39 -7.79 6.40 -0.98
C PRO A 39 -8.12 7.34 -2.15
N PRO A 40 -7.15 7.61 -3.05
CA PRO A 40 -7.45 8.26 -4.32
C PRO A 40 -8.35 7.37 -5.19
N PRO A 41 -8.92 7.90 -6.31
CA PRO A 41 -9.62 7.08 -7.29
C PRO A 41 -8.76 5.89 -7.75
N LEU A 42 -9.37 4.71 -7.81
CA LEU A 42 -8.65 3.45 -8.01
C LEU A 42 -8.32 3.17 -9.48
N GLU A 43 -8.92 3.91 -10.42
CA GLU A 43 -8.76 3.73 -11.87
C GLU A 43 -7.30 3.92 -12.34
N GLY A 44 -6.46 4.57 -11.53
CA GLY A 44 -5.03 4.76 -11.81
C GLY A 44 -4.12 3.65 -11.31
N PHE A 45 -4.66 2.57 -10.71
CA PHE A 45 -3.90 1.46 -10.14
C PHE A 45 -4.25 0.12 -10.80
N ASP A 46 -3.22 -0.63 -11.13
CA ASP A 46 -3.33 -1.97 -11.70
C ASP A 46 -3.41 -3.06 -10.60
N THR A 47 -3.00 -2.73 -9.38
CA THR A 47 -2.94 -3.68 -8.26
C THR A 47 -3.19 -2.99 -6.94
N LEU A 48 -3.94 -3.67 -6.05
CA LEU A 48 -4.16 -3.25 -4.68
C LEU A 48 -3.54 -4.27 -3.72
N VAL A 49 -2.72 -3.79 -2.78
CA VAL A 49 -2.14 -4.57 -1.70
C VAL A 49 -2.67 -4.01 -0.38
N VAL A 50 -3.36 -4.85 0.39
CA VAL A 50 -3.86 -4.47 1.71
C VAL A 50 -2.99 -5.15 2.76
N MET A 51 -2.32 -4.35 3.58
CA MET A 51 -1.47 -4.87 4.65
C MET A 51 -2.31 -5.48 5.77
N GLY A 52 -1.65 -6.21 6.67
CA GLY A 52 -2.29 -6.66 7.90
C GLY A 52 -2.66 -5.51 8.83
N GLY A 53 -3.11 -5.87 10.01
CA GLY A 53 -3.40 -4.96 11.11
C GLY A 53 -4.04 -5.72 12.27
N PRO A 54 -4.06 -5.13 13.48
CA PRO A 54 -4.75 -5.71 14.61
C PRO A 54 -6.24 -5.82 14.28
N MET A 55 -6.75 -7.04 14.28
CA MET A 55 -8.18 -7.30 14.26
C MET A 55 -8.65 -7.25 15.72
N GLY A 56 -9.37 -6.20 16.09
CA GLY A 56 -9.85 -5.93 17.44
C GLY A 56 -11.21 -5.26 17.43
#